data_AF-A0A150AB61-F1
#
_entry.id   AF-A0A150AB61-F1
#
_cell.length_a   1.000
_cell.length_b   1.000
_cell.length_c   1.000
_cell.angle_alpha   90.00
_cell.angle_beta   90.00
_cell.angle_gamma   90.00
#
_symmetry.space_group_name_H-M   'P 1'
#
loop_
_entity.id
_entity.type
_entity.pdbx_description
1 polymer ?
#
loop_
_entity_poly.entity_id
_entity_poly.type
_entity_poly.pdbx_seq_one_letter_code
_entity_poly.pdbx_strand_id
1 'polypeptide(L)' 'MFLILVDIAFKNEGTFYLPYRLHYTKEQMRKAYPNSDHFFKQKLKYDPDELFSNKFYEHYK' A
#
# COMPACT_ATOMS: atom_id res chain seq x y z
N MET A 1 9.04 9.56 -13.15
CA MET A 1 7.73 10.15 -13.50
C MET A 1 6.63 9.78 -12.50
N PHE A 2 6.33 8.49 -12.24
CA PHE A 2 5.28 8.08 -11.30
C PHE A 2 5.48 8.54 -9.84
N LEU A 3 6.71 8.49 -9.33
CA LEU A 3 7.02 8.95 -7.96
C LEU A 3 6.73 10.45 -7.77
N ILE A 4 7.03 11.27 -8.78
CA ILE A 4 6.80 12.71 -8.77
C ILE A 4 5.30 13.04 -8.65
N LEU A 5 4.44 12.28 -9.34
CA LEU A 5 2.99 12.47 -9.25
C LEU A 5 2.44 12.14 -7.87
N VAL A 6 2.96 11.10 -7.22
CA VAL A 6 2.57 10.72 -5.85
C VAL A 6 2.99 11.81 -4.86
N ASP A 7 4.20 12.33 -4.99
CA ASP A 7 4.67 13.39 -4.11
C ASP A 7 3.85 14.69 -4.30
N ILE A 8 3.42 15.00 -5.53
CA ILE A 8 2.50 16.11 -5.81
C ILE A 8 1.11 15.86 -5.20
N ALA A 9 0.58 14.64 -5.32
CA ALA A 9 -0.70 14.29 -4.71
C ALA A 9 -0.65 14.48 -3.19
N PHE A 10 0.40 13.99 -2.53
CA PHE A 10 0.60 14.17 -1.09
C PHE A 10 0.72 15.63 -0.67
N LYS A 11 1.37 16.48 -1.48
CA LYS A 11 1.45 17.92 -1.21
C LYS A 11 0.09 18.63 -1.23
N ASN A 12 -0.89 18.05 -1.91
CA ASN A 12 -2.25 18.58 -2.00
C ASN A 12 -3.24 17.76 -1.14
N GLU A 13 -2.73 17.06 -0.12
CA GLU A 13 -3.54 16.22 0.80
C GLU A 13 -4.34 15.11 0.08
N GLY A 14 -3.94 14.78 -1.14
CA GLY A 14 -4.54 13.74 -1.94
C GLY A 14 -3.91 12.37 -1.68
N THR A 15 -4.57 11.36 -2.23
CA THR A 15 -4.06 9.99 -2.29
C THR A 15 -4.21 9.45 -3.72
N PHE A 16 -3.70 8.25 -3.98
CA PHE A 16 -3.82 7.59 -5.27
C PHE A 16 -4.54 6.25 -5.12
N TYR A 17 -5.32 5.88 -6.14
CA TYR A 17 -5.87 4.53 -6.21
C TYR A 17 -4.76 3.52 -6.49
N LEU A 18 -4.76 2.39 -5.78
CA LEU A 18 -3.81 1.29 -5.93
C LEU A 18 -3.69 0.87 -7.40
N PRO A 19 -2.60 1.22 -8.09
CA PRO A 19 -2.43 0.87 -9.48
C PRO A 19 -1.79 -0.51 -9.59
N TYR A 20 -2.01 -1.15 -10.73
CA TYR A 20 -1.46 -2.47 -11.04
C TYR A 20 0.07 -2.58 -10.95
N ARG A 21 0.79 -1.45 -10.97
CA ARG A 21 2.25 -1.42 -10.88
C ARG A 21 2.71 -1.00 -9.47
N LEU A 22 3.51 -1.86 -8.86
CA LEU A 22 4.07 -1.72 -7.51
C LEU A 22 5.36 -0.85 -7.53
N HIS A 23 5.24 0.38 -8.02
CA HIS A 23 6.41 1.27 -8.18
C HIS A 23 6.69 2.16 -6.97
N TYR A 24 5.81 2.17 -5.96
CA TYR A 24 5.92 3.04 -4.79
C TYR A 24 6.68 2.36 -3.67
N THR A 25 7.38 3.14 -2.85
CA THR A 25 8.02 2.61 -1.65
C THR A 25 6.98 2.20 -0.60
N LYS A 26 7.38 1.33 0.33
CA LYS A 26 6.57 0.95 1.50
C LYS A 26 6.12 2.18 2.31
N GLU A 27 6.96 3.19 2.42
CA GLU A 27 6.66 4.44 3.13
C GLU A 27 5.62 5.28 2.38
N GLN A 28 5.77 5.44 1.06
CA GLN A 28 4.77 6.15 0.25
C GLN A 28 3.41 5.44 0.29
N MET A 29 3.38 4.10 0.27
CA MET A 29 2.14 3.34 0.42
C MET A 29 1.50 3.58 1.79
N ARG A 30 2.27 3.45 2.88
CA ARG A 30 1.79 3.71 4.25
C ARG A 30 1.29 5.15 4.42
N LYS A 31 1.92 6.13 3.76
CA LYS A 31 1.47 7.52 3.76
C LYS A 31 0.14 7.72 3.00
N ALA A 32 -0.01 7.06 1.85
CA ALA A 32 -1.25 7.07 1.07
C ALA A 32 -2.40 6.32 1.76
N TYR A 33 -2.08 5.27 2.52
CA TYR A 33 -3.00 4.40 3.22
C TYR A 33 -2.58 4.20 4.69
N PRO A 34 -2.86 5.17 5.59
CA PRO A 34 -2.38 5.14 6.99
C PRO A 34 -2.85 3.91 7.78
N ASN A 35 -3.97 3.31 7.41
CA ASN A 35 -4.53 2.11 8.04
C ASN A 35 -3.95 0.79 7.48
N SER A 36 -2.94 0.83 6.60
CA SER A 36 -2.40 -0.37 5.96
C SER A 36 -1.83 -1.37 6.98
N ASP A 37 -1.15 -0.91 8.03
CA ASP A 37 -0.61 -1.80 9.06
C ASP A 37 -1.73 -2.47 9.87
N HIS A 38 -2.85 -1.77 10.09
CA HIS A 38 -4.04 -2.37 10.70
C HIS A 38 -4.63 -3.44 9.77
N PHE A 39 -4.72 -3.15 8.47
CA PHE A 39 -5.17 -4.12 7.47
C PHE A 39 -4.31 -5.39 7.46
N PHE A 40 -2.97 -5.27 7.42
CA PHE A 40 -2.09 -6.44 7.41
C PHE A 40 -2.22 -7.28 8.68
N LYS A 41 -2.36 -6.63 9.85
CA LYS A 41 -2.61 -7.33 11.12
C LYS A 41 -3.95 -8.06 11.12
N GLN A 42 -5.03 -7.43 10.64
CA GLN A 42 -6.33 -8.09 10.54
C GLN A 42 -6.29 -9.24 9.54
N LYS A 43 -5.63 -9.07 8.40
CA LYS A 43 -5.49 -10.15 7.42
C LYS A 43 -4.81 -11.36 8.03
N LEU A 44 -3.69 -11.19 8.73
CA LEU A 44 -2.99 -12.29 9.39
C LEU A 44 -3.84 -12.98 10.47
N LYS A 45 -4.71 -12.22 11.15
CA LYS A 45 -5.66 -12.79 12.13
C LYS A 45 -6.68 -13.73 11.49
N TYR A 46 -7.19 -13.39 10.29
CA TYR A 46 -8.24 -14.18 9.62
C TYR A 46 -7.70 -15.17 8.59
N ASP A 47 -6.46 -15.00 8.13
CA ASP A 47 -5.77 -15.83 7.15
C ASP A 47 -4.31 -16.06 7.62
N PRO A 48 -4.11 -16.84 8.70
CA PRO A 48 -2.81 -17.05 9.32
C PRO A 48 -1.82 -17.81 8.42
N ASP A 49 -2.33 -18.67 7.53
CA ASP A 49 -1.54 -19.40 6.55
C ASP A 49 -1.28 -18.59 5.26
N GLU A 50 -1.79 -17.36 5.21
CA GLU A 50 -1.63 -16.41 4.10
C GLU A 50 -2.07 -17.00 2.74
N LEU A 51 -3.10 -17.86 2.73
CA LEU A 51 -3.68 -18.50 1.55
C LEU A 51 -4.09 -17.46 0.49
N PHE A 52 -4.61 -16.31 0.93
CA PHE A 52 -4.93 -15.20 0.04
C PHE A 52 -3.74 -14.26 -0.10
N SER A 53 -2.74 -14.68 -0.88
CA SER A 53 -1.58 -13.85 -1.21
C SER A 53 -1.63 -13.32 -2.64
N ASN A 54 -1.09 -12.12 -2.84
CA ASN A 54 -0.84 -11.56 -4.16
C ASN A 54 0.42 -10.68 -4.11
N LYS A 55 0.90 -10.26 -5.29
CA LYS A 55 2.12 -9.44 -5.40
C LYS A 55 2.05 -8.13 -4.64
N PHE A 56 0.87 -7.51 -4.52
CA PHE A 56 0.71 -6.29 -3.72
C PHE A 56 0.98 -6.57 -2.25
N TYR A 57 0.32 -7.62 -1.72
CA TYR A 57 0.44 -8.01 -0.33
C TYR A 57 1.88 -8.41 0.02
N GLU A 58 2.51 -9.26 -0.81
CA GLU A 58 3.91 -9.68 -0.63
C GLU A 58 4.90 -8.51 -0.66
N HIS A 59 4.66 -7.54 -1.54
CA HIS A 59 5.57 -6.41 -1.71
C HIS A 59 5.46 -5.38 -0.58
N TYR A 60 4.26 -5.18 -0.02
CA TYR A 60 3.99 -4.08 0.91
C TYR A 60 3.81 -4.46 2.38
N LYS A 61 3.55 -5.73 2.68
CA LYS A 61 3.64 -6.30 4.04
C LYS A 61 4.91 -5.83 4.73
#